data_AF-A0A4Q3JL90-F1
#
_entry.id   AF-A0A4Q3JL90-F1
#
_cell.length_a   1.000
_cell.length_b   1.000
_cell.length_c   1.000
_cell.angle_alpha   90.00
_cell.angle_beta   90.00
_cell.angle_gamma   90.00
#
_symmetry.space_group_name_H-M   'P 1'
#
loop_
_entity.id
_entity.type
_entity.pdbx_description
1 polymer ?
#
loop_
_entity_poly.entity_id
_entity_poly.type
_entity_poly.pdbx_seq_one_letter_code
_entity_poly.pdbx_strand_id
1 'polypeptide(L)'
;MLIAHLSDLHVRGEGPIALPRLVGKRATGYVNLRWRRHASHQKWAVQALSRELRRLGVDHVAVTGDLTNLALEDEFAAARQLLDEDLGMPADRVTVVPGNHDVYTRGSMHKRRFAHYLAPYLRGDVAQASIDHAAGPFPFARLREGVAIVGLATAVPSPPMFAYGKLGDPQLAALRRLLHNPDLRD
;
A
#
# COMPACT_ATOMS: atom_id res chain seq x y z
N MET A 1 16.22 -15.07 7.01
CA MET A 1 15.32 -13.97 6.65
C MET A 1 14.94 -13.06 7.81
N LEU A 2 15.21 -11.77 7.66
CA LEU A 2 14.72 -10.67 8.48
C LEU A 2 13.73 -9.83 7.65
N ILE A 3 12.50 -9.65 8.16
CA ILE A 3 11.47 -8.83 7.53
C ILE A 3 11.25 -7.56 8.35
N ALA A 4 11.28 -6.41 7.70
CA ALA A 4 10.81 -5.17 8.31
C ALA A 4 9.34 -4.91 7.94
N HIS A 5 8.55 -4.49 8.93
CA HIS A 5 7.14 -4.18 8.76
C HIS A 5 6.89 -2.70 9.01
N LEU A 6 6.34 -2.02 8.00
CA LEU A 6 6.01 -0.60 7.97
C LEU A 6 4.52 -0.44 7.68
N SER A 7 3.93 0.64 8.16
CA SER A 7 2.52 0.96 7.95
C SER A 7 2.30 2.47 8.05
N ASP A 8 1.17 2.96 7.52
CA ASP A 8 0.69 4.33 7.73
C ASP A 8 1.70 5.41 7.32
N LEU A 9 2.37 5.18 6.17
CA LEU A 9 3.38 6.11 5.67
C LEU A 9 2.79 7.49 5.39
N HIS A 10 1.53 7.58 5.00
CA HIS A 10 0.79 8.83 4.78
C HIS A 10 1.58 9.88 4.01
N VAL A 11 2.15 9.47 2.88
CA VAL A 11 2.93 10.33 1.99
C VAL A 11 2.04 11.46 1.46
N ARG A 12 2.63 12.65 1.37
CA ARG A 12 2.00 13.85 0.83
C ARG A 12 2.56 14.16 -0.54
N GLY A 13 1.70 14.62 -1.45
CA GLY A 13 2.15 15.18 -2.73
C GLY A 13 2.97 16.46 -2.53
N GLU A 14 3.86 16.73 -3.49
CA GLU A 14 4.79 17.88 -3.44
C GLU A 14 4.13 19.23 -3.79
N GLY A 15 2.88 19.22 -4.28
CA GLY A 15 2.16 20.40 -4.75
C GLY A 15 1.07 20.92 -3.80
N PRO A 16 0.63 22.19 -3.96
CA PRO A 16 -0.54 22.69 -3.26
C PRO A 16 -1.79 21.92 -3.72
N ILE A 17 -2.60 21.45 -2.76
CA ILE A 17 -3.83 20.73 -3.08
C ILE A 17 -4.84 21.72 -3.68
N ALA A 18 -5.17 21.54 -4.96
CA ALA A 18 -6.14 22.38 -5.65
C ALA A 18 -7.53 22.25 -4.97
N LEU A 19 -8.10 23.37 -4.53
CA LEU A 19 -9.39 23.44 -3.83
C LEU A 19 -10.55 22.68 -4.52
N PRO A 20 -10.68 22.66 -5.86
CA PRO A 20 -11.71 21.88 -6.54
C PRO A 20 -11.55 20.36 -6.42
N ARG A 21 -10.37 19.86 -6.01
CA ARG A 21 -10.13 18.43 -5.75
C ARG A 21 -10.58 18.01 -4.33
N LEU A 22 -10.89 18.98 -3.47
CA LEU A 22 -11.34 18.78 -2.09
C LEU A 22 -12.87 18.65 -1.99
N VAL A 23 -13.47 17.78 -2.79
CA VAL A 23 -14.92 17.52 -2.73
C VAL A 23 -15.21 16.36 -1.78
N GLY A 24 -16.21 16.52 -0.90
CA GLY A 24 -16.65 15.49 0.03
C GLY A 24 -15.58 15.12 1.07
N LYS A 25 -15.29 13.82 1.20
CA LYS A 25 -14.36 13.28 2.22
C LYS A 25 -12.94 13.83 2.17
N ARG A 26 -12.53 14.40 1.02
CA ARG A 26 -11.23 15.05 0.87
C ARG A 26 -11.15 16.39 1.61
N ALA A 27 -12.27 17.11 1.78
CA ALA A 27 -12.30 18.36 2.52
C ALA A 27 -12.02 18.14 4.02
N THR A 28 -12.69 17.17 4.65
CA THR A 28 -12.48 16.85 6.07
C THR A 28 -11.08 16.28 6.33
N GLY A 29 -10.60 15.40 5.44
CA GLY A 29 -9.22 14.91 5.48
C GLY A 29 -8.19 16.04 5.38
N TYR A 30 -8.39 16.98 4.45
CA TYR A 30 -7.51 18.15 4.30
C TYR A 30 -7.51 19.07 5.51
N VAL A 31 -8.68 19.32 6.12
CA VAL A 31 -8.77 20.13 7.35
C VAL A 31 -8.02 19.47 8.50
N ASN A 32 -8.17 18.15 8.70
CA ASN A 32 -7.39 17.39 9.69
C ASN A 32 -5.88 17.42 9.40
N LEU A 33 -5.49 17.26 8.14
CA LEU A 33 -4.09 17.30 7.70
C LEU A 33 -3.46 18.69 7.90
N ARG A 34 -4.25 19.75 7.71
CA ARG A 34 -3.84 21.14 7.95
C ARG A 34 -3.68 21.44 9.44
N TRP A 35 -4.51 20.82 10.29
CA TRP A 35 -4.46 21.00 11.74
C TRP A 35 -3.32 20.21 12.40
N ARG A 36 -3.02 19.00 11.91
CA ARG A 36 -1.94 18.13 12.42
C ARG A 36 -0.60 18.38 11.75
N ARG A 37 -0.19 19.66 11.69
CA ARG A 37 0.94 20.26 10.94
C ARG A 37 2.37 19.68 11.15
N HIS A 38 2.53 18.46 11.66
CA HIS A 38 3.84 17.86 11.96
C HIS A 38 4.49 17.04 10.83
N ALA A 39 3.79 16.74 9.73
CA ALA A 39 4.22 15.72 8.75
C ALA A 39 5.15 16.20 7.62
N SER A 40 5.73 17.40 7.67
CA SER A 40 6.80 17.81 6.73
C SER A 40 8.11 17.01 6.89
N HIS A 41 8.12 16.07 7.84
CA HIS A 41 9.29 15.30 8.30
C HIS A 41 9.34 13.85 7.76
N GLN A 42 8.55 13.47 6.77
CA GLN A 42 8.47 12.05 6.39
C GLN A 42 9.62 11.56 5.50
N LYS A 43 10.12 12.38 4.56
CA LYS A 43 11.20 11.95 3.65
C LYS A 43 12.49 11.61 4.40
N TRP A 44 12.94 12.48 5.32
CA TRP A 44 14.15 12.20 6.11
C TRP A 44 13.97 10.99 7.02
N ALA A 45 12.76 10.77 7.57
CA ALA A 45 12.48 9.63 8.43
C ALA A 45 12.56 8.33 7.64
N VAL A 46 12.03 8.31 6.41
CA VAL A 46 12.12 7.15 5.51
C VAL A 46 13.56 6.93 5.05
N GLN A 47 14.32 7.97 4.74
CA GLN A 47 15.73 7.85 4.40
C GLN A 47 16.58 7.34 5.59
N ALA A 48 16.29 7.79 6.82
CA ALA A 48 16.95 7.31 8.03
C ALA A 48 16.62 5.84 8.29
N LEU A 49 15.34 5.48 8.18
CA LEU A 49 14.87 4.11 8.26
C LEU A 49 15.55 3.24 7.19
N SER A 50 15.56 3.67 5.94
CA SER A 50 16.20 2.99 4.80
C SER A 50 17.68 2.69 5.05
N ARG A 51 18.44 3.64 5.63
CA ARG A 51 19.82 3.39 6.07
C ARG A 51 19.90 2.31 7.15
N GLU A 52 18.99 2.36 8.12
CA GLU A 52 18.97 1.40 9.22
C GLU A 52 18.56 -0.01 8.76
N LEU A 53 17.57 -0.12 7.87
CA LEU A 53 17.16 -1.38 7.26
C LEU A 53 18.33 -2.05 6.51
N ARG A 54 19.11 -1.25 5.76
CA ARG A 54 20.34 -1.74 5.12
C ARG A 54 21.38 -2.18 6.14
N ARG A 55 21.60 -1.39 7.20
CA ARG A 55 22.57 -1.70 8.27
C ARG A 55 22.24 -3.01 8.99
N LEU A 56 20.95 -3.25 9.21
CA LEU A 56 20.43 -4.47 9.85
C LEU A 56 20.40 -5.68 8.89
N GLY A 57 20.65 -5.49 7.60
CA GLY A 57 20.59 -6.56 6.61
C GLY A 57 19.17 -7.08 6.40
N VAL A 58 18.17 -6.19 6.32
CA VAL A 58 16.77 -6.57 6.08
C VAL A 58 16.61 -7.18 4.68
N ASP A 59 16.02 -8.37 4.63
CA ASP A 59 15.83 -9.14 3.40
C ASP A 59 14.57 -8.71 2.64
N HIS A 60 13.52 -8.33 3.37
CA HIS A 60 12.22 -7.97 2.81
C HIS A 60 11.51 -6.89 3.63
N VAL A 61 10.73 -6.03 2.95
CA VAL A 61 9.91 -5.00 3.58
C VAL A 61 8.44 -5.23 3.27
N ALA A 62 7.60 -5.26 4.30
CA ALA A 62 6.15 -5.26 4.17
C ALA A 62 5.60 -3.88 4.54
N VAL A 63 4.85 -3.24 3.63
CA VAL A 63 4.17 -1.97 3.84
C VAL A 63 2.66 -2.21 3.85
N THR A 64 2.03 -2.10 5.02
CA THR A 64 0.65 -2.56 5.24
C THR A 64 -0.39 -1.45 5.26
N GLY A 65 -0.42 -0.66 4.18
CA GLY A 65 -1.50 0.29 3.93
C GLY A 65 -1.20 1.72 4.32
N ASP A 66 -2.16 2.58 3.96
CA ASP A 66 -2.19 4.01 4.20
C ASP A 66 -0.91 4.71 3.74
N LEU A 67 -0.54 4.43 2.49
CA LEU A 67 0.58 5.09 1.83
C LEU A 67 0.26 6.54 1.49
N THR A 68 -1.02 6.86 1.29
CA THR A 68 -1.50 8.20 0.97
C THR A 68 -2.41 8.75 2.06
N ASN A 69 -2.74 10.04 2.00
CA ASN A 69 -3.72 10.63 2.94
C ASN A 69 -5.11 10.75 2.31
N LEU A 70 -5.18 11.14 1.02
CA LEU A 70 -6.40 11.54 0.32
C LEU A 70 -6.63 10.77 -0.99
N ALA A 71 -5.82 9.75 -1.26
CA ALA A 71 -5.80 8.97 -2.49
C ALA A 71 -5.71 9.84 -3.75
N LEU A 72 -4.83 10.85 -3.72
CA LEU A 72 -4.56 11.72 -4.86
C LEU A 72 -3.44 11.15 -5.75
N GLU A 73 -3.43 11.57 -7.02
CA GLU A 73 -2.44 11.10 -8.01
C GLU A 73 -1.01 11.53 -7.65
N ASP A 74 -0.85 12.76 -7.16
CA ASP A 74 0.41 13.30 -6.66
C ASP A 74 0.89 12.59 -5.39
N GLU A 75 -0.02 12.21 -4.49
CA GLU A 75 0.33 11.39 -3.31
C GLU A 75 0.79 9.99 -3.72
N PHE A 76 0.12 9.34 -4.68
CA PHE A 76 0.56 8.04 -5.17
C PHE A 76 1.88 8.11 -5.95
N ALA A 77 2.09 9.17 -6.73
CA ALA A 77 3.36 9.41 -7.40
C ALA A 77 4.49 9.60 -6.38
N ALA A 78 4.26 10.41 -5.34
CA ALA A 78 5.22 10.61 -4.26
C ALA A 78 5.47 9.33 -3.46
N ALA A 79 4.43 8.52 -3.18
CA ALA A 79 4.58 7.23 -2.52
C ALA A 79 5.39 6.24 -3.38
N ARG A 80 5.15 6.22 -4.69
CA ARG A 80 5.94 5.41 -5.62
C ARG A 80 7.42 5.83 -5.62
N GLN A 81 7.68 7.14 -5.71
CA GLN A 81 9.04 7.68 -5.66
C GLN A 81 9.73 7.37 -4.33
N LEU A 82 9.01 7.51 -3.21
CA LEU A 82 9.52 7.18 -1.88
C LEU A 82 9.97 5.70 -1.79
N LEU A 83 9.19 4.78 -2.35
CA LEU A 83 9.53 3.36 -2.34
C LEU A 83 10.67 3.03 -3.31
N ASP A 84 10.71 3.66 -4.49
CA ASP A 84 11.76 3.42 -5.50
C ASP A 84 13.10 4.03 -5.09
N GLU A 85 13.12 5.28 -4.62
CA GLU A 85 14.33 6.07 -4.41
C GLU A 85 14.75 6.10 -2.95
N ASP A 86 13.84 6.48 -2.03
CA ASP A 86 14.20 6.72 -0.63
C ASP A 86 14.35 5.41 0.16
N LEU A 87 13.44 4.45 -0.01
CA LEU A 87 13.59 3.09 0.52
C LEU A 87 14.69 2.36 -0.24
N GLY A 88 14.74 2.51 -1.56
CA GLY A 88 15.84 2.04 -2.40
C GLY A 88 16.02 0.53 -2.41
N MET A 89 14.94 -0.23 -2.14
CA MET A 89 14.93 -1.68 -2.21
C MET A 89 14.29 -2.15 -3.53
N PRO A 90 14.80 -3.22 -4.15
CA PRO A 90 14.17 -3.83 -5.30
C PRO A 90 12.69 -4.13 -5.05
N ALA A 91 11.83 -3.88 -6.05
CA ALA A 91 10.38 -4.00 -5.88
C ALA A 91 9.92 -5.43 -5.54
N ASP A 92 10.71 -6.45 -5.88
CA ASP A 92 10.48 -7.83 -5.48
C ASP A 92 10.76 -8.06 -3.98
N ARG A 93 11.59 -7.26 -3.33
CA ARG A 93 11.85 -7.29 -1.88
C ARG A 93 10.92 -6.38 -1.08
N VAL A 94 9.89 -5.82 -1.72
CA VAL A 94 8.91 -4.94 -1.08
C VAL A 94 7.51 -5.45 -1.39
N THR A 95 6.73 -5.71 -0.34
CA THR A 95 5.30 -6.04 -0.44
C THR A 95 4.48 -4.86 0.03
N VAL A 96 3.50 -4.46 -0.77
CA VAL A 96 2.59 -3.38 -0.41
C VAL A 96 1.16 -3.88 -0.47
N VAL A 97 0.35 -3.54 0.52
CA VAL A 97 -1.10 -3.74 0.51
C VAL A 97 -1.81 -2.41 0.77
N PRO A 98 -3.02 -2.19 0.24
CA PRO A 98 -3.72 -0.91 0.38
C PRO A 98 -4.32 -0.76 1.78
N GLY A 99 -4.32 0.47 2.29
CA GLY A 99 -5.13 0.86 3.44
C GLY A 99 -6.41 1.60 3.03
N ASN A 100 -7.22 1.98 4.01
CA ASN A 100 -8.47 2.71 3.76
C ASN A 100 -8.23 4.09 3.15
N HIS A 101 -7.10 4.75 3.47
CA HIS A 101 -6.75 6.04 2.90
C HIS A 101 -6.33 5.96 1.43
N ASP A 102 -5.91 4.78 0.95
CA ASP A 102 -5.51 4.57 -0.45
C ASP A 102 -6.71 4.32 -1.38
N VAL A 103 -7.78 3.73 -0.84
CA VAL A 103 -9.05 3.51 -1.55
C VAL A 103 -10.14 4.51 -1.15
N TYR A 104 -9.75 5.54 -0.38
CA TYR A 104 -10.61 6.45 0.40
C TYR A 104 -11.76 7.12 -0.36
N THR A 105 -11.63 7.24 -1.69
CA THR A 105 -12.66 7.85 -2.54
C THR A 105 -13.13 6.89 -3.63
N ARG A 106 -14.44 6.91 -3.92
CA ARG A 106 -15.03 6.18 -5.05
C ARG A 106 -14.29 6.46 -6.36
N GLY A 107 -13.85 7.71 -6.56
CA GLY A 107 -13.06 8.09 -7.73
C GLY A 107 -11.68 7.45 -7.79
N SER A 108 -10.95 7.34 -6.66
CA SER A 108 -9.66 6.64 -6.62
C SER A 108 -9.81 5.15 -6.94
N MET A 109 -10.81 4.50 -6.32
CA MET A 109 -11.10 3.09 -6.58
C MET A 109 -11.53 2.84 -8.02
N HIS A 110 -12.45 3.64 -8.56
CA HIS A 110 -12.91 3.49 -9.94
C HIS A 110 -11.76 3.68 -10.94
N LYS A 111 -10.85 4.62 -10.67
CA LYS A 111 -9.64 4.85 -11.46
C LYS A 111 -8.48 3.89 -11.13
N ARG A 112 -8.67 2.98 -10.17
CA ARG A 112 -7.68 1.97 -9.75
C ARG A 112 -6.29 2.55 -9.45
N ARG A 113 -6.23 3.75 -8.85
CA ARG A 113 -4.98 4.51 -8.71
C ARG A 113 -3.91 3.77 -7.93
N PHE A 114 -4.27 3.18 -6.79
CA PHE A 114 -3.34 2.37 -6.00
C PHE A 114 -2.70 1.26 -6.86
N ALA A 115 -3.53 0.49 -7.57
CA ALA A 115 -3.05 -0.59 -8.44
C ALA A 115 -2.15 -0.07 -9.56
N HIS A 116 -2.52 1.07 -10.16
CA HIS A 116 -1.79 1.67 -11.27
C HIS A 116 -0.39 2.12 -10.84
N TYR A 117 -0.28 2.92 -9.78
CA TYR A 117 1.01 3.46 -9.35
C TYR A 117 1.90 2.41 -8.69
N LEU A 118 1.32 1.45 -7.97
CA LEU A 118 2.09 0.49 -7.18
C LEU A 118 2.21 -0.89 -7.83
N ALA A 119 1.83 -1.03 -9.10
CA ALA A 119 1.82 -2.31 -9.83
C ALA A 119 3.08 -3.18 -9.61
N PRO A 120 4.33 -2.65 -9.64
CA PRO A 120 5.52 -3.48 -9.42
C PRO A 120 5.58 -4.14 -8.04
N TYR A 121 4.97 -3.54 -7.02
CA TYR A 121 4.94 -4.06 -5.65
C TYR A 121 3.82 -5.07 -5.39
N LEU A 122 2.84 -5.16 -6.30
CA LEU A 122 1.67 -6.06 -6.21
C LEU A 122 1.87 -7.39 -6.95
N ARG A 123 3.05 -7.60 -7.53
CA ARG A 123 3.35 -8.83 -8.27
C ARG A 123 3.70 -9.97 -7.31
N GLY A 124 2.90 -11.03 -7.32
CA GLY A 124 3.23 -12.29 -6.66
C GLY A 124 4.16 -13.17 -7.49
N ASP A 125 4.79 -14.14 -6.81
CA ASP A 125 5.63 -15.17 -7.42
C ASP A 125 4.82 -16.41 -7.83
N VAL A 126 3.65 -16.61 -7.22
CA VAL A 126 2.73 -17.71 -7.55
C VAL A 126 1.78 -17.30 -8.68
N ALA A 127 1.86 -17.99 -9.81
CA ALA A 127 1.05 -17.70 -10.98
C ALA A 127 -0.45 -17.95 -10.74
N GLN A 128 -1.30 -17.14 -11.37
CA GLN A 128 -2.77 -17.33 -11.42
C GLN A 128 -3.48 -17.46 -10.06
N ALA A 129 -2.86 -17.03 -8.96
CA ALA A 129 -3.45 -17.08 -7.63
C ALA A 129 -4.47 -15.97 -7.35
N SER A 130 -4.36 -14.85 -8.07
CA SER A 130 -5.10 -13.63 -7.78
C SER A 130 -6.42 -13.52 -8.54
N ILE A 131 -7.37 -12.78 -7.98
CA ILE A 131 -8.51 -12.23 -8.71
C ILE A 131 -8.28 -10.75 -9.00
N ASP A 132 -9.02 -10.20 -9.96
CA ASP A 132 -9.04 -8.76 -10.19
C ASP A 132 -9.85 -8.05 -9.09
N HIS A 133 -9.16 -7.48 -8.11
CA HIS A 133 -9.74 -6.63 -7.07
C HIS A 133 -9.60 -5.15 -7.47
N ALA A 134 -10.48 -4.27 -6.98
CA ALA A 134 -10.45 -2.84 -7.32
C ALA A 134 -9.11 -2.14 -6.97
N ALA A 135 -8.39 -2.69 -6.00
CA ALA A 135 -7.07 -2.24 -5.58
C ALA A 135 -5.90 -3.00 -6.25
N GLY A 136 -6.13 -3.95 -7.14
CA GLY A 136 -5.09 -4.72 -7.81
C GLY A 136 -5.33 -6.24 -7.80
N PRO A 137 -4.35 -7.04 -8.24
CA PRO A 137 -4.45 -8.50 -8.17
C PRO A 137 -4.30 -8.97 -6.72
N PHE A 138 -5.38 -9.44 -6.11
CA PHE A 138 -5.37 -9.97 -4.74
C PHE A 138 -6.13 -11.30 -4.66
N PRO A 139 -5.73 -12.25 -3.78
CA PRO A 139 -4.48 -12.25 -3.03
C PRO A 139 -3.27 -12.49 -3.93
N PHE A 140 -2.07 -12.16 -3.46
CA PHE A 140 -0.82 -12.58 -4.09
C PHE A 140 0.15 -13.10 -3.03
N ALA A 141 1.11 -13.93 -3.40
CA ALA A 141 2.15 -14.42 -2.51
C ALA A 141 3.54 -14.10 -3.04
N ARG A 142 4.48 -13.76 -2.16
CA ARG A 142 5.91 -13.72 -2.45
C ARG A 142 6.64 -14.76 -1.61
N LEU A 143 7.54 -15.51 -2.23
CA LEU A 143 8.28 -16.60 -1.60
C LEU A 143 9.70 -16.14 -1.30
N ARG A 144 10.04 -15.96 -0.03
CA ARG A 144 11.34 -15.46 0.40
C ARG A 144 11.91 -16.42 1.43
N GLU A 145 13.00 -17.11 1.08
CA GLU A 145 13.76 -17.98 2.00
C GLU A 145 12.88 -18.95 2.83
N GLY A 146 11.98 -19.70 2.16
CA GLY A 146 11.08 -20.65 2.83
C GLY A 146 9.90 -20.00 3.57
N VAL A 147 9.66 -18.70 3.38
CA VAL A 147 8.51 -17.98 3.94
C VAL A 147 7.64 -17.42 2.82
N ALA A 148 6.35 -17.72 2.89
CA ALA A 148 5.33 -17.14 2.03
C ALA A 148 4.74 -15.87 2.66
N ILE A 149 4.91 -14.73 1.99
CA ILE A 149 4.32 -13.45 2.36
C ILE A 149 3.08 -13.23 1.50
N VAL A 150 1.90 -13.33 2.11
CA VAL A 150 0.61 -13.24 1.41
C VAL A 150 -0.01 -11.85 1.56
N GLY A 151 -0.12 -11.12 0.45
CA GLY A 151 -0.78 -9.82 0.39
C GLY A 151 -2.29 -9.98 0.22
N LEU A 152 -3.06 -9.31 1.09
CA LEU A 152 -4.52 -9.23 1.06
C LEU A 152 -4.98 -7.78 1.01
N ALA A 153 -6.11 -7.51 0.35
CA ALA A 153 -6.73 -6.19 0.32
C ALA A 153 -8.03 -6.22 1.15
N THR A 154 -7.99 -5.60 2.33
CA THR A 154 -9.15 -5.47 3.22
C THR A 154 -9.87 -4.13 3.07
N ALA A 155 -9.21 -3.15 2.45
CA ALA A 155 -9.66 -1.78 2.40
C ALA A 155 -10.97 -1.63 1.61
N VAL A 156 -11.97 -1.02 2.24
CA VAL A 156 -13.26 -0.67 1.65
C VAL A 156 -13.59 0.80 1.91
N PRO A 157 -14.36 1.48 1.04
CA PRO A 157 -14.80 2.85 1.29
C PRO A 157 -15.68 2.94 2.54
N SER A 158 -15.14 3.48 3.63
CA SER A 158 -15.88 3.72 4.88
C SER A 158 -16.28 5.18 5.05
N PRO A 159 -17.39 5.51 5.76
CA PRO A 159 -17.74 6.88 6.11
C PRO A 159 -16.65 7.58 6.97
N PRO A 160 -16.62 8.92 7.04
CA PRO A 160 -15.63 9.66 7.84
C PRO A 160 -15.60 9.19 9.31
N MET A 161 -14.41 9.01 9.87
CA MET A 161 -14.14 8.54 11.25
C MET A 161 -14.49 7.07 11.54
N PHE A 162 -14.83 6.29 10.52
CA PHE A 162 -14.97 4.83 10.64
C PHE A 162 -13.91 4.12 9.81
N ALA A 163 -13.28 3.09 10.38
CA ALA A 163 -12.41 2.17 9.68
C ALA A 163 -13.07 0.78 9.68
N TYR A 164 -13.34 0.26 8.48
CA TYR A 164 -13.86 -1.09 8.29
C TYR A 164 -12.95 -1.82 7.32
N GLY A 165 -12.73 -3.11 7.57
CA GLY A 165 -12.06 -4.01 6.65
C GLY A 165 -13.02 -5.13 6.22
N LYS A 166 -12.94 -5.54 4.96
CA LYS A 166 -13.67 -6.72 4.48
C LYS A 166 -12.81 -7.49 3.48
N LEU A 167 -12.73 -8.80 3.70
CA LEU A 167 -12.35 -9.75 2.64
C LEU A 167 -13.64 -10.26 2.02
N GLY A 168 -13.86 -9.96 0.74
CA GLY A 168 -15.00 -10.48 0.00
C GLY A 168 -14.85 -11.98 -0.28
N ASP A 169 -15.98 -12.67 -0.43
CA ASP A 169 -16.00 -14.12 -0.74
C ASP A 169 -15.13 -14.49 -1.96
N PRO A 170 -15.07 -13.69 -3.04
CA PRO A 170 -14.17 -13.98 -4.15
C PRO A 170 -12.69 -14.00 -3.74
N GLN A 171 -12.26 -13.06 -2.89
CA GLN A 171 -10.87 -12.99 -2.41
C GLN A 171 -10.58 -14.13 -1.42
N LEU A 172 -11.54 -14.48 -0.55
CA LEU A 172 -11.40 -15.62 0.36
C LEU A 172 -11.31 -16.95 -0.40
N ALA A 173 -12.12 -17.13 -1.44
CA ALA A 173 -12.04 -18.32 -2.31
C ALA A 173 -10.69 -18.39 -3.04
N ALA A 174 -10.19 -17.26 -3.54
CA ALA A 174 -8.87 -17.18 -4.15
C ALA A 174 -7.74 -17.45 -3.15
N LEU A 175 -7.86 -16.94 -1.92
CA LEU A 175 -6.91 -17.21 -0.84
C LEU A 175 -6.86 -18.70 -0.48
N ARG A 176 -8.02 -19.38 -0.39
CA ARG A 176 -8.03 -20.83 -0.18
C ARG A 176 -7.30 -21.57 -1.30
N ARG A 177 -7.55 -21.23 -2.57
CA ARG A 177 -6.83 -21.83 -3.70
C ARG A 177 -5.33 -21.58 -3.62
N LEU A 178 -4.93 -20.34 -3.31
CA LEU A 178 -3.54 -19.97 -3.11
C LEU A 178 -2.90 -20.83 -2.02
N LEU A 179 -3.48 -20.92 -0.82
CA LEU A 179 -2.94 -21.69 0.32
C LEU A 179 -2.85 -23.22 0.06
N HIS A 180 -3.59 -23.74 -0.91
CA HIS A 180 -3.50 -25.13 -1.35
C HIS A 180 -2.57 -25.34 -2.56
N ASN A 181 -2.00 -24.26 -3.12
CA ASN A 181 -1.07 -24.34 -4.23
C ASN A 181 0.23 -25.03 -3.79
N PRO A 182 0.70 -26.08 -4.52
CA PRO A 182 1.99 -26.71 -4.26
C PRO A 182 3.17 -25.75 -4.24
N ASP A 183 3.14 -24.67 -5.04
CA ASP A 183 4.21 -23.67 -5.11
C ASP A 183 4.44 -22.91 -3.79
N LEU A 184 3.53 -23.02 -2.80
CA LEU A 184 3.72 -22.48 -1.44
C LEU A 184 4.36 -23.46 -0.46
N ARG A 185 4.47 -24.74 -0.82
CA ARG A 185 4.85 -25.82 0.10
C ARG A 185 6.34 -26.17 0.05
N ASP A 186 7.07 -25.59 -0.89
CA ASP A 186 8.51 -25.72 -1.10
C ASP A 186 9.22 -24.38 -0.83
#